data_AF-A0A2S8F6H3-F1
#
_entry.id   AF-A0A2S8F6H3-F1
#
_cell.length_a   1.000
_cell.length_b   1.000
_cell.length_c   1.000
_cell.angle_alpha   90.00
_cell.angle_beta   90.00
_cell.angle_gamma   90.00
#
_symmetry.space_group_name_H-M   'P 1'
#
loop_
_entity.id
_entity.type
_entity.pdbx_description
1 polymer ?
#
loop_
_entity_poly.entity_id
_entity_poly.type
_entity_poly.pdbx_seq_one_letter_code
_entity_poly.pdbx_strand_id
1 'polypeptide(L)'
;MNTRIPKLVVAKSYRSARRGSIVISVILIIALLALGVIVGGVAIRNQITQEFGDAATALDQLDQSFSYSIEIDTNKDGDFTDPEDFQCAAGYNDPAPTLTDPNGAPSAGIVFTVPTVGEGPAPTPAGTLP
;
A
#
# COMPACT_ATOMS: atom_id res chain seq x y z
N MET A 1 -25.44 3.18 -66.98
CA MET A 1 -26.65 3.22 -66.14
C MET A 1 -26.22 3.68 -64.74
N ASN A 2 -26.54 4.92 -64.37
CA ASN A 2 -25.94 5.61 -63.23
C ASN A 2 -26.82 5.42 -61.97
N THR A 3 -26.43 4.53 -61.07
CA THR A 3 -27.21 4.18 -59.87
C THR A 3 -27.13 5.27 -58.82
N ARG A 4 -28.12 6.19 -58.80
CA ARG A 4 -28.27 7.18 -57.72
C ARG A 4 -28.86 6.51 -56.49
N ILE A 5 -28.04 6.31 -55.47
CA ILE A 5 -28.49 5.82 -54.15
C ILE A 5 -29.44 6.88 -53.54
N PRO A 6 -30.63 6.49 -53.06
CA PRO A 6 -31.59 7.43 -52.49
C PRO A 6 -31.03 8.08 -51.22
N LYS A 7 -31.08 9.42 -51.15
CA LYS A 7 -30.57 10.24 -50.03
C LYS A 7 -31.12 9.79 -48.66
N LEU A 8 -32.30 9.16 -48.64
CA LEU A 8 -32.95 8.65 -47.43
C LEU A 8 -32.22 7.43 -46.83
N VAL A 9 -31.66 6.55 -47.67
CA VAL A 9 -30.89 5.37 -47.23
C VAL A 9 -29.54 5.81 -46.65
N VAL A 10 -28.89 6.77 -47.30
CA VAL A 10 -27.65 7.39 -46.79
C VAL A 10 -27.91 8.08 -45.45
N ALA A 11 -29.00 8.85 -45.32
CA ALA A 11 -29.35 9.53 -44.07
C ALA A 11 -29.74 8.58 -42.92
N LYS A 12 -30.24 7.37 -43.23
CA LYS A 12 -30.55 6.34 -42.23
C LYS A 12 -29.30 5.58 -41.79
N SER A 13 -28.40 5.25 -42.72
CA SER A 13 -27.07 4.69 -42.42
C SER A 13 -26.23 5.62 -41.55
N TYR A 14 -26.19 6.91 -41.91
CA TYR A 14 -25.42 7.92 -41.16
C TYR A 14 -25.94 8.09 -39.71
N ARG A 15 -27.25 7.94 -39.49
CA ARG A 15 -27.84 7.98 -38.14
C ARG A 15 -27.55 6.73 -37.32
N SER A 16 -27.46 5.55 -37.94
CA SER A 16 -27.08 4.31 -37.25
C SER A 16 -25.61 4.30 -36.85
N ALA A 17 -24.71 4.75 -37.74
CA ALA A 17 -23.28 4.90 -37.44
C ALA A 17 -23.02 5.87 -36.28
N ARG A 18 -23.73 7.02 -36.23
CA ARG A 18 -23.62 7.98 -35.11
C ARG A 18 -24.06 7.39 -33.77
N ARG A 19 -25.07 6.51 -33.75
CA ARG A 19 -25.52 5.85 -32.52
C ARG A 19 -24.47 4.85 -32.02
N GLY A 20 -23.86 4.08 -32.93
CA GLY A 20 -22.77 3.17 -32.59
C GLY A 20 -21.52 3.90 -32.08
N SER A 21 -21.14 5.02 -32.72
CA SER A 21 -19.97 5.81 -32.30
C SER A 21 -20.14 6.37 -30.89
N ILE A 22 -21.34 6.85 -30.51
CA ILE A 22 -21.61 7.37 -29.16
C ILE A 22 -21.39 6.27 -28.11
N VAL A 23 -21.88 5.05 -28.34
CA VAL A 23 -21.75 3.94 -27.38
C VAL A 23 -20.27 3.56 -27.18
N ILE A 24 -19.52 3.43 -28.28
CA ILE A 24 -18.09 3.10 -28.23
C ILE A 24 -17.31 4.21 -27.51
N SER A 25 -17.60 5.48 -27.79
CA SER A 25 -16.96 6.61 -27.11
C SER A 25 -17.26 6.63 -25.61
N VAL A 26 -18.49 6.32 -25.18
CA VAL A 26 -18.85 6.26 -23.75
C VAL A 26 -18.11 5.13 -23.04
N ILE A 27 -18.05 3.93 -23.63
CA ILE A 27 -17.31 2.80 -23.05
C ILE A 27 -15.82 3.15 -22.91
N LEU A 28 -15.23 3.78 -23.93
CA LEU A 28 -13.83 4.18 -23.91
C LEU A 28 -13.55 5.23 -22.83
N ILE A 29 -14.44 6.23 -22.66
CA ILE A 29 -14.31 7.23 -21.59
C ILE A 29 -14.40 6.56 -20.22
N ILE A 30 -15.36 5.66 -20.02
CA ILE A 30 -15.50 4.94 -18.74
C ILE A 30 -14.25 4.09 -18.45
N ALA A 31 -13.72 3.39 -19.46
CA ALA A 31 -12.51 2.59 -19.30
C ALA A 31 -11.29 3.44 -18.92
N LEU A 32 -11.08 4.58 -19.58
CA LEU A 32 -10.00 5.51 -19.23
C LEU A 32 -10.17 6.09 -17.82
N LEU A 33 -11.42 6.39 -17.43
CA LEU A 33 -11.73 6.90 -16.10
C LEU A 33 -11.46 5.84 -15.03
N ALA A 34 -11.84 4.58 -15.27
CA ALA A 34 -11.53 3.46 -14.38
C ALA A 34 -10.01 3.27 -14.21
N LEU A 35 -9.25 3.31 -15.31
CA LEU A 35 -7.79 3.24 -15.26
C LEU A 35 -7.17 4.39 -14.45
N GLY A 36 -7.66 5.62 -14.66
CA GLY A 36 -7.22 6.79 -13.91
C GLY A 36 -7.49 6.68 -12.40
N VAL A 37 -8.68 6.20 -12.02
CA VAL A 37 -9.04 5.98 -10.60
C VAL A 37 -8.14 4.91 -9.97
N ILE A 38 -7.84 3.82 -10.68
CA ILE A 38 -6.95 2.76 -10.15
C ILE A 38 -5.55 3.32 -9.90
N VAL A 39 -4.96 4.01 -10.88
CA VAL A 39 -3.60 4.56 -10.74
C VAL A 39 -3.56 5.66 -9.67
N GLY A 40 -4.57 6.53 -9.62
CA GLY A 40 -4.70 7.55 -8.58
C GLY A 40 -4.84 6.95 -7.17
N GLY A 41 -5.63 5.87 -7.04
CA GLY A 41 -5.76 5.13 -5.78
C GLY A 41 -4.44 4.51 -5.32
N VAL A 42 -3.62 3.99 -6.25
CA VAL A 42 -2.27 3.50 -5.94
C VAL A 42 -1.37 4.63 -5.42
N ALA A 43 -1.45 5.83 -5.99
CA ALA A 43 -0.67 6.97 -5.52
C ALA A 43 -1.05 7.39 -4.09
N ILE A 44 -2.36 7.49 -3.80
CA ILE A 44 -2.87 7.82 -2.46
C ILE A 44 -2.45 6.75 -1.45
N ARG A 45 -2.59 5.46 -1.81
CA ARG A 45 -2.13 4.34 -0.97
C ARG A 45 -0.66 4.50 -0.63
N ASN A 46 0.20 4.75 -1.62
CA ASN A 46 1.63 4.87 -1.41
C ASN A 46 1.98 6.03 -0.46
N GLN A 47 1.31 7.17 -0.59
CA GLN A 47 1.52 8.30 0.32
C GLN A 47 1.11 7.97 1.75
N ILE A 48 -0.08 7.40 1.94
CA ILE A 48 -0.57 7.02 3.26
C ILE A 48 0.35 5.99 3.91
N THR A 49 0.72 4.94 3.17
CA THR A 49 1.61 3.90 3.68
C THR A 49 2.99 4.46 4.02
N GLN A 50 3.53 5.38 3.23
CA GLN A 50 4.81 6.01 3.54
C GLN A 50 4.74 6.81 4.84
N GLU A 51 3.70 7.62 5.04
CA GLU A 51 3.54 8.40 6.27
C GLU A 51 3.46 7.50 7.52
N PHE A 52 2.74 6.38 7.42
CA PHE A 52 2.68 5.40 8.51
C PHE A 52 4.03 4.70 8.74
N GLY A 53 4.81 4.46 7.69
CA GLY A 53 6.18 3.93 7.79
C GLY A 53 7.13 4.89 8.48
N ASP A 54 7.09 6.16 8.09
CA ASP A 54 7.88 7.24 8.69
C ASP A 54 7.51 7.41 10.17
N ALA A 55 6.21 7.40 10.50
CA ALA A 55 5.73 7.48 11.87
C ALA A 55 6.15 6.25 12.72
N ALA A 56 6.09 5.05 12.15
CA ALA A 56 6.52 3.84 12.85
C ALA A 56 8.03 3.87 13.15
N THR A 57 8.83 4.31 12.19
CA THR A 57 10.28 4.47 12.37
C THR A 57 10.60 5.54 13.42
N ALA A 58 9.86 6.65 13.44
CA ALA A 58 10.02 7.68 14.45
C ALA A 58 9.65 7.18 15.87
N LEU A 59 8.61 6.35 15.99
CA LEU A 59 8.23 5.74 17.27
C LEU A 59 9.28 4.73 17.77
N ASP A 60 9.91 3.97 16.87
CA ASP A 60 10.98 3.03 17.20
C ASP A 60 12.28 3.74 17.61
N GLN A 61 12.45 5.00 17.22
CA GLN A 61 13.56 5.86 17.67
C GLN A 61 13.32 6.53 19.03
N LEU A 62 12.12 6.41 19.60
CA LEU A 62 11.80 7.01 20.88
C LEU A 62 12.39 6.17 22.02
N ASP A 63 13.35 6.73 22.76
CA ASP A 63 13.91 6.09 23.96
C ASP A 63 12.88 6.10 25.11
N GLN A 64 12.40 4.90 25.46
CA GLN A 64 11.45 4.68 26.55
C GLN A 64 12.11 4.11 27.82
N SER A 65 13.43 4.28 27.96
CA SER A 65 14.17 3.81 29.13
C SER A 65 13.76 4.58 30.39
N PHE A 66 13.59 3.87 31.50
CA PHE A 66 13.31 4.48 32.80
C PHE A 66 14.04 3.78 33.93
N SER A 67 14.28 4.50 35.01
CA SER A 67 14.86 3.97 36.25
C SER A 67 14.23 4.66 37.44
N TYR A 68 13.92 3.90 38.49
CA TYR A 68 13.48 4.43 39.77
C TYR A 68 14.14 3.69 40.93
N SER A 69 14.31 4.39 42.05
CA SER A 69 14.69 3.84 43.35
C SER A 69 13.67 4.24 44.38
N ILE A 70 13.37 3.31 45.30
CA ILE A 70 12.54 3.51 46.47
C ILE A 70 13.40 3.16 47.67
N GLU A 71 13.48 4.11 48.60
CA GLU A 71 14.19 3.97 49.85
C GLU A 71 13.18 4.23 50.97
N ILE A 72 13.04 3.28 51.90
CA ILE A 72 12.17 3.38 53.06
C ILE A 72 13.05 3.31 54.29
N ASP A 73 13.17 4.45 54.96
CA ASP A 73 13.72 4.58 56.29
C ASP A 73 12.71 4.00 57.29
N THR A 74 13.02 2.81 57.81
CA THR A 74 12.10 2.04 58.65
C THR A 74 12.15 2.50 60.10
N ASN A 75 13.29 3.00 60.56
CA ASN A 75 13.52 3.40 61.95
C ASN A 75 13.34 4.93 62.19
N LYS A 76 13.23 5.71 61.12
CA LYS A 76 13.03 7.16 61.04
C LYS A 76 14.20 7.99 61.58
N ASP A 77 15.42 7.48 61.51
CA ASP A 77 16.59 8.19 62.00
C ASP A 77 17.25 9.12 60.96
N GLY A 78 16.80 9.05 59.70
CA GLY A 78 17.28 9.87 58.58
C GLY A 78 18.48 9.27 57.82
N ASP A 79 18.90 8.07 58.16
CA ASP A 79 19.79 7.21 57.37
C ASP A 79 18.94 6.20 56.56
N PHE A 80 19.51 5.63 55.50
CA PHE A 80 18.89 4.56 54.69
C PHE A 80 19.80 3.34 54.55
N THR A 81 20.90 3.31 55.32
CA THR A 81 21.92 2.26 55.24
C THR A 81 21.71 1.15 56.28
N ASP A 82 20.65 1.22 57.07
CA ASP A 82 20.42 0.27 58.12
C ASP A 82 19.98 -1.10 57.58
N PRO A 83 20.30 -2.19 58.31
CA PRO A 83 19.90 -3.54 57.89
C PRO A 83 18.38 -3.74 57.84
N GLU A 84 17.62 -2.91 58.57
CA GLU A 84 16.16 -2.93 58.58
C GLU A 84 15.52 -2.09 57.45
N ASP A 85 16.30 -1.25 56.77
CA ASP A 85 15.79 -0.38 55.72
C ASP A 85 15.50 -1.15 54.44
N PHE A 86 14.47 -0.67 53.73
CA PHE A 86 14.08 -1.27 52.47
C PHE A 86 14.55 -0.40 51.31
N GLN A 87 15.44 -0.96 50.50
CA GLN A 87 15.84 -0.37 49.23
C GLN A 87 15.39 -1.29 48.09
N CYS A 88 14.66 -0.73 47.14
CA CYS A 88 14.44 -1.39 45.86
C CYS A 88 14.69 -0.43 44.71
N ALA A 89 15.29 -0.95 43.65
CA ALA A 89 15.43 -0.23 42.40
C ALA A 89 14.95 -1.13 41.29
N ALA A 90 14.29 -0.53 40.32
CA ALA A 90 13.99 -1.18 39.06
C ALA A 90 14.15 -0.19 37.93
N GLY A 91 14.48 -0.74 36.77
CA GLY A 91 14.57 0.03 35.55
C GLY A 91 14.30 -0.84 34.35
N TYR A 92 14.00 -0.17 33.25
CA TYR A 92 13.88 -0.76 31.94
C TYR A 92 14.84 0.00 31.02
N ASN A 93 15.63 -0.75 30.27
CA ASN A 93 16.48 -0.21 29.22
C ASN A 93 15.86 -0.59 27.88
N ASP A 94 15.51 0.41 27.10
CA ASP A 94 14.86 0.20 25.81
C ASP A 94 15.87 -0.40 24.82
N PRO A 95 15.53 -1.51 24.12
CA PRO A 95 16.39 -2.04 23.07
C PRO A 95 16.58 -1.02 21.94
N ALA A 96 17.72 -1.12 21.27
CA ALA A 96 18.03 -0.24 20.15
C ALA A 96 16.98 -0.36 19.02
N PRO A 97 16.75 0.72 18.25
CA PRO A 97 15.81 0.72 17.14
C PRO A 97 16.10 -0.40 16.14
N THR A 98 15.04 -1.00 15.61
CA THR A 98 15.10 -2.10 14.64
C THR A 98 14.55 -1.74 13.26
N LEU A 99 13.77 -0.67 13.16
CA LEU A 99 13.13 -0.21 11.94
C LEU A 99 14.02 0.80 11.21
N THR A 100 14.03 0.71 9.88
CA THR A 100 14.72 1.67 9.00
C THR A 100 13.85 1.97 7.79
N ASP A 101 13.78 3.25 7.43
CA ASP A 101 13.12 3.72 6.21
C ASP A 101 14.13 4.45 5.30
N PRO A 102 14.85 3.72 4.43
CA PRO A 102 15.81 4.32 3.55
C PRO A 102 15.13 5.09 2.41
N ASN A 103 15.58 6.30 2.16
CA ASN A 103 15.08 7.14 1.08
C ASN A 103 15.10 6.41 -0.27
N GLY A 104 13.95 6.39 -0.96
CA GLY A 104 13.78 5.71 -2.25
C GLY A 104 13.38 4.24 -2.16
N ALA A 105 13.15 3.69 -0.96
CA ALA A 105 12.53 2.38 -0.78
C ALA A 105 11.06 2.37 -1.26
N PRO A 106 10.50 1.19 -1.59
CA PRO A 106 9.05 1.06 -1.77
C PRO A 106 8.30 1.48 -0.50
N SER A 107 7.04 1.93 -0.63
CA SER A 107 6.26 2.48 0.50
C SER A 107 6.32 1.59 1.74
N ALA A 108 6.87 2.14 2.84
CA ALA A 108 7.10 1.46 4.12
C ALA A 108 7.84 0.10 4.00
N GLY A 109 8.69 -0.07 2.99
CA GLY A 109 9.41 -1.32 2.73
C GLY A 109 8.53 -2.50 2.30
N ILE A 110 7.24 -2.29 2.01
CA ILE A 110 6.31 -3.38 1.69
C ILE A 110 6.48 -3.80 0.22
N VAL A 111 6.88 -5.07 0.03
CA VAL A 111 7.01 -5.68 -1.30
C VAL A 111 5.98 -6.79 -1.47
N PHE A 112 5.04 -6.60 -2.38
CA PHE A 112 4.15 -7.67 -2.83
C PHE A 112 4.82 -8.45 -3.96
N THR A 113 5.25 -9.68 -3.67
CA THR A 113 5.63 -10.64 -4.71
C THR A 113 4.42 -11.49 -5.06
N VAL A 114 3.91 -11.37 -6.29
CA VAL A 114 2.93 -12.31 -6.82
C VAL A 114 3.72 -13.51 -7.34
N PRO A 115 3.47 -14.74 -6.84
CA PRO A 115 4.12 -15.92 -7.38
C PRO A 115 3.73 -16.09 -8.85
N THR A 116 4.73 -16.16 -9.73
CA THR A 116 4.49 -16.52 -11.12
C THR A 116 4.18 -18.01 -11.17
N VAL A 117 2.91 -18.36 -11.36
CA VAL A 117 2.57 -19.72 -11.75
C VAL A 117 3.06 -19.87 -13.19
N GLY A 118 4.14 -20.64 -13.37
CA GLY A 118 4.63 -20.96 -14.70
C GLY A 118 3.51 -21.63 -15.49
N GLU A 119 3.07 -20.99 -16.57
CA GLU A 119 2.22 -21.66 -17.55
C GLU A 119 3.07 -22.81 -18.11
N GLY A 120 2.67 -24.05 -17.82
CA GLY A 120 3.37 -25.23 -18.29
C GLY A 120 3.60 -25.20 -19.81
N PRO A 121 4.51 -26.02 -20.33
CA PRO A 121 4.82 -26.04 -21.76
C PRO A 121 3.53 -26.19 -22.58
N ALA A 122 3.39 -25.32 -23.59
CA ALA A 122 2.25 -25.39 -24.51
C ALA A 122 2.16 -26.81 -25.12
N PRO A 123 0.96 -27.41 -25.16
CA PRO A 123 0.82 -28.73 -25.76
C PRO A 123 1.21 -28.66 -27.24
N THR A 124 2.02 -29.62 -27.70
CA THR A 124 2.31 -29.77 -29.13
C THR A 124 1.00 -30.10 -29.84
N PRO A 125 0.56 -29.30 -30.84
CA PRO A 125 -0.68 -29.59 -31.55
C PRO A 125 -0.55 -30.92 -32.29
N ALA A 126 -1.30 -31.93 -31.84
CA ALA A 126 -1.43 -33.21 -32.51
C ALA A 126 -2.56 -33.13 -33.53
N GLY A 127 -2.23 -32.68 -34.75
CA GLY A 127 -3.17 -32.69 -35.87
C GLY A 127 -2.40 -32.73 -37.18
N THR A 128 -2.67 -33.72 -38.03
CA THR A 128 -2.32 -33.66 -39.44
C THR A 128 -3.28 -32.71 -40.14
N LEU A 129 -2.74 -31.67 -40.79
CA LEU A 129 -3.53 -30.81 -41.67
C LEU A 129 -4.13 -31.66 -42.80
N PRO A 130 -5.42 -31.46 -43.15
CA PRO A 130 -6.04 -32.12 -44.29
C PRO A 130 -5.41 -31.68 -45.63
#